data_AF-A0A2V8BYI0-F1
#
_entry.id   AF-A0A2V8BYI0-F1
#
_cell.length_a   1.000
_cell.length_b   1.000
_cell.length_c   1.000
_cell.angle_alpha   90.00
_cell.angle_beta   90.00
_cell.angle_gamma   90.00
#
_symmetry.space_group_name_H-M   'P 1'
#
loop_
_entity.id
_entity.type
_entity.pdbx_description
1 polymer ?
#
loop_
_entity_poly.entity_id
_entity_poly.type
_entity_poly.pdbx_seq_one_letter_code
_entity_poly.pdbx_strand_id
1 'polypeptide(L)'
;MAVVTADDIWAVGAQVEFSGPGLGPDSTLAEHWNGATWSAIATPNPGVDNNDLWGVASVPGATVSTNNVWAVGDSTDGSGVEHSMALQWNGTGWNQIAVPAVGTGNNVLFGVAAVTSTDI
;
A
#
# COMPACT_ATOMS: atom_id res chain seq x y z
N MET A 1 -3.78 -8.20 -4.43
CA MET A 1 -3.77 -7.96 -5.90
C MET A 1 -5.09 -7.31 -6.28
N ALA A 2 -5.05 -6.21 -7.02
CA ALA A 2 -6.19 -5.50 -7.56
C ALA A 2 -6.11 -5.50 -9.08
N VAL A 3 -7.23 -5.76 -9.77
CA VAL A 3 -7.30 -5.76 -11.22
C VAL A 3 -8.19 -4.60 -11.65
N VAL A 4 -7.61 -3.67 -12.39
CA VAL A 4 -8.30 -2.52 -12.97
C VAL A 4 -8.79 -2.91 -14.38
N THR A 5 -7.88 -3.44 -15.20
CA THR A 5 -8.15 -4.13 -16.48
C THR A 5 -7.15 -5.28 -16.66
N ALA A 6 -7.25 -6.09 -17.72
CA ALA A 6 -6.26 -7.12 -18.01
C ALA A 6 -4.83 -6.56 -18.16
N ASP A 7 -4.73 -5.27 -18.50
CA ASP A 7 -3.47 -4.56 -18.75
C ASP A 7 -3.12 -3.55 -17.65
N ASP A 8 -3.85 -3.56 -16.53
CA ASP A 8 -3.66 -2.62 -15.43
C ASP A 8 -3.95 -3.36 -14.11
N ILE A 9 -2.90 -3.89 -13.49
CA ILE A 9 -2.99 -4.71 -12.27
C ILE A 9 -1.99 -4.17 -11.24
N TRP A 10 -2.43 -4.08 -9.99
CA TRP A 10 -1.58 -3.71 -8.87
C TRP A 10 -1.39 -4.88 -7.91
N ALA A 11 -0.14 -5.11 -7.51
CA ALA A 11 0.23 -5.97 -6.40
C ALA A 11 0.90 -5.11 -5.32
N VAL A 12 0.67 -5.45 -4.06
CA VAL A 12 1.31 -4.80 -2.91
C VAL A 12 1.79 -5.86 -1.93
N GLY A 13 2.78 -5.48 -1.13
CA GLY A 13 3.37 -6.32 -0.09
C GLY A 13 4.45 -5.55 0.64
N ALA A 14 5.45 -6.28 1.12
CA ALA A 14 6.66 -5.73 1.71
C ALA A 14 7.92 -6.35 1.08
N GLN A 15 9.01 -5.59 1.15
CA GLN A 15 10.34 -6.02 0.77
C GLN A 15 11.30 -5.76 1.92
N VAL A 16 12.26 -6.67 2.10
CA VAL A 16 13.30 -6.53 3.12
C VAL A 16 14.57 -6.04 2.45
N GLU A 17 15.11 -4.92 2.91
CA GLU A 17 16.47 -4.53 2.54
C GLU A 17 17.49 -5.22 3.44
N PHE A 18 18.40 -5.98 2.82
CA PHE A 18 19.53 -6.56 3.53
C PHE A 18 20.54 -5.47 3.88
N SER A 19 20.61 -5.10 5.15
CA SER A 19 21.58 -4.13 5.68
C SER A 19 22.63 -4.85 6.55
N GLY A 20 23.66 -5.40 5.90
CA GLY A 20 24.77 -6.09 6.58
C GLY A 20 24.43 -7.54 6.97
N PRO A 21 24.88 -8.05 8.15
CA PRO A 21 24.71 -9.46 8.52
C PRO A 21 23.30 -9.82 9.00
N GLY A 22 22.34 -8.89 8.97
CA GLY A 22 20.96 -9.09 9.42
C GLY A 22 19.92 -8.65 8.39
N LEU A 23 18.67 -9.03 8.65
CA LEU A 23 17.51 -8.46 7.96
C LEU A 23 17.25 -7.07 8.51
N GLY A 24 17.13 -6.07 7.64
CA GLY A 24 16.63 -4.75 8.00
C GLY A 24 15.11 -4.76 8.19
N PRO A 25 14.52 -3.61 8.56
CA PRO A 25 13.06 -3.47 8.62
C PRO A 25 12.41 -3.67 7.24
N ASP A 26 11.16 -4.08 7.28
CA ASP A 26 10.31 -4.21 6.10
C ASP A 26 9.98 -2.82 5.53
N SER A 27 10.05 -2.70 4.20
CA SER A 27 9.56 -1.53 3.46
C SER A 27 8.41 -1.93 2.55
N THR A 28 7.46 -1.03 2.34
CA THR A 28 6.33 -1.24 1.45
C THR A 28 6.81 -1.54 0.03
N LEU A 29 6.13 -2.48 -0.63
CA LEU A 29 6.31 -2.81 -2.04
C LEU A 29 5.00 -2.60 -2.77
N ALA A 30 5.05 -1.90 -3.91
CA ALA A 30 3.98 -1.88 -4.89
C ALA A 30 4.55 -2.19 -6.27
N GLU A 31 3.88 -3.09 -6.98
CA GLU A 31 4.22 -3.46 -8.35
C GLU A 31 3.02 -3.22 -9.27
N HIS A 32 3.30 -2.70 -10.45
CA HIS A 32 2.29 -2.40 -11.46
C HIS A 32 2.55 -3.20 -12.74
N TRP A 33 1.51 -3.87 -13.23
CA TRP A 33 1.48 -4.53 -14.53
C TRP A 33 0.78 -3.64 -15.53
N ASN A 34 1.47 -3.37 -16.64
CA ASN A 34 0.99 -2.50 -17.72
C ASN A 34 0.45 -3.27 -18.95
N GLY A 35 0.15 -4.58 -18.82
CA GLY A 35 -0.22 -5.45 -19.94
C GLY A 35 0.93 -6.24 -20.53
N ALA A 36 2.18 -5.87 -20.24
CA ALA A 36 3.35 -6.54 -20.80
C ALA A 36 4.45 -6.84 -19.79
N THR A 37 4.68 -5.96 -18.81
CA THR A 37 5.74 -6.09 -17.81
C THR A 37 5.29 -5.57 -16.46
N TRP A 38 5.81 -6.20 -15.40
CA TRP A 38 5.74 -5.66 -14.05
C TRP A 38 6.84 -4.62 -13.83
N SER A 39 6.53 -3.54 -13.12
CA SER A 39 7.50 -2.58 -12.60
C SER A 39 7.20 -2.24 -11.15
N ALA A 40 8.24 -2.21 -10.31
CA ALA A 40 8.15 -1.70 -8.95
C ALA A 40 7.96 -0.18 -8.97
N ILE A 41 7.04 0.30 -8.14
CA ILE A 41 6.70 1.72 -7.99
C ILE A 41 6.95 2.13 -6.55
N ALA A 42 7.63 3.27 -6.37
CA ALA A 42 7.96 3.79 -5.04
C ALA A 42 6.70 4.07 -4.22
N THR A 43 6.79 3.78 -2.92
CA THR A 43 5.72 3.91 -1.93
C THR A 43 6.23 4.63 -0.68
N PRO A 44 5.38 5.37 0.04
CA PRO A 44 5.74 5.95 1.34
C PRO A 44 6.01 4.88 2.42
N ASN A 45 7.04 5.10 3.23
CA ASN A 45 7.42 4.27 4.38
C ASN A 45 7.49 5.16 5.64
N PRO A 46 6.33 5.50 6.25
CA PRO A 46 6.27 6.46 7.35
C PRO A 46 6.76 5.93 8.70
N GLY A 47 6.73 4.61 8.89
CA GLY A 47 7.28 3.93 10.05
C GLY A 47 8.80 3.97 10.05
N VAL A 48 9.39 4.03 11.24
CA VAL A 48 10.85 3.97 11.41
C VAL A 48 11.36 2.53 11.48
N ASP A 49 10.44 1.57 11.60
CA ASP A 49 10.67 0.13 11.57
C ASP A 49 9.83 -0.48 10.42
N ASN A 50 9.26 -1.68 10.58
CA ASN A 50 8.45 -2.33 9.56
C ASN A 50 7.32 -1.47 8.98
N ASN A 51 7.18 -1.50 7.65
CA ASN A 51 6.07 -0.95 6.90
C ASN A 51 5.53 -2.01 5.93
N ASP A 52 4.26 -2.37 6.10
CA ASP A 52 3.64 -3.48 5.37
C ASP A 52 2.38 -3.02 4.65
N LEU A 53 2.14 -3.57 3.45
CA LEU A 53 0.88 -3.44 2.73
C LEU A 53 0.22 -4.82 2.58
N TRP A 54 -0.94 -4.98 3.19
CA TRP A 54 -1.67 -6.26 3.24
C TRP A 54 -2.78 -6.35 2.19
N GLY A 55 -3.38 -5.22 1.83
CA GLY A 55 -4.53 -5.15 0.94
C GLY A 55 -4.34 -4.11 -0.17
N VAL A 56 -4.88 -4.39 -1.36
CA VAL A 56 -5.00 -3.42 -2.44
C VAL A 56 -6.30 -3.64 -3.19
N ALA A 57 -6.99 -2.56 -3.52
CA ALA A 57 -8.21 -2.56 -4.33
C ALA A 57 -8.21 -1.38 -5.30
N SER A 58 -8.91 -1.57 -6.42
CA SER A 58 -9.20 -0.51 -7.39
C SER A 58 -10.70 -0.39 -7.57
N VAL A 59 -11.18 0.85 -7.72
CA VAL A 59 -12.59 1.09 -8.05
C VAL A 59 -12.92 0.44 -9.40
N PRO A 60 -14.05 -0.28 -9.54
CA PRO A 60 -14.46 -0.83 -10.83
C PRO A 60 -14.53 0.24 -11.92
N GLY A 61 -13.90 -0.02 -13.07
CA GLY A 61 -13.84 0.93 -14.19
C GLY A 61 -12.84 2.08 -14.00
N ALA A 62 -12.05 2.06 -12.93
CA ALA A 62 -10.84 2.88 -12.85
C ALA A 62 -9.89 2.55 -14.01
N THR A 63 -8.96 3.45 -14.27
CA THR A 63 -7.67 3.20 -14.94
C THR A 63 -6.57 3.81 -14.06
N VAL A 64 -5.29 3.51 -14.33
CA VAL A 64 -4.16 4.17 -13.63
C VAL A 64 -4.28 5.69 -13.61
N SER A 65 -4.91 6.32 -14.61
CA SER A 65 -5.11 7.77 -14.66
C SER A 65 -6.33 8.29 -13.88
N THR A 66 -7.15 7.41 -13.30
CA THR A 66 -8.40 7.80 -12.59
C THR A 66 -8.24 7.95 -11.07
N ASN A 67 -7.01 7.82 -10.54
CA ASN A 67 -6.68 8.14 -9.15
C ASN A 67 -7.42 7.30 -8.09
N ASN A 68 -7.78 6.06 -8.42
CA ASN A 68 -8.71 5.26 -7.62
C ASN A 68 -8.17 3.85 -7.31
N VAL A 69 -6.89 3.74 -6.99
CA VAL A 69 -6.29 2.54 -6.42
C VAL A 69 -5.88 2.84 -4.98
N TRP A 70 -6.28 1.96 -4.07
CA TRP A 70 -6.03 2.09 -2.64
C TRP A 70 -5.30 0.86 -2.14
N ALA A 71 -4.29 1.08 -1.32
CA ALA A 71 -3.60 0.04 -0.58
C ALA A 71 -3.68 0.33 0.92
N VAL A 72 -3.73 -0.71 1.73
CA VAL A 72 -3.81 -0.59 3.18
C VAL A 72 -2.87 -1.56 3.86
N GLY A 73 -2.43 -1.18 5.04
CA GLY A 73 -1.59 -2.00 5.90
C GLY A 73 -1.27 -1.30 7.20
N ASP A 74 -0.01 -1.34 7.61
CA ASP A 74 0.47 -0.72 8.82
C ASP A 74 1.91 -0.21 8.71
N SER A 75 2.26 0.64 9.67
CA SER A 75 3.59 1.17 9.86
C SER A 75 3.96 1.13 11.34
N THR A 76 5.14 0.62 11.65
CA THR A 76 5.63 0.48 13.02
C THR A 76 6.41 1.72 13.45
N ASP A 77 6.04 2.29 14.60
CA ASP A 77 6.74 3.43 15.18
C ASP A 77 7.97 3.03 16.02
N GLY A 78 8.73 4.01 16.52
CA GLY A 78 9.95 3.76 17.29
C GLY A 78 9.73 3.11 18.66
N SER A 79 8.48 2.93 19.08
CA SER A 79 8.11 2.19 20.29
C SER A 79 7.68 0.75 20.00
N GLY A 80 7.66 0.34 18.73
CA GLY A 80 7.21 -0.99 18.30
C GLY A 80 5.70 -1.12 18.20
N VAL A 81 4.96 -0.01 18.13
CA VAL A 81 3.50 -0.01 17.98
C VAL A 81 3.14 0.13 16.49
N GLU A 82 2.28 -0.76 16.02
CA GLU A 82 1.74 -0.75 14.65
C GLU A 82 0.61 0.27 14.51
N HIS A 83 0.70 1.14 13.52
CA HIS A 83 -0.33 2.12 13.18
C HIS A 83 -0.92 1.84 11.82
N SER A 84 -2.23 1.92 11.70
CA SER A 84 -2.93 1.69 10.43
C SER A 84 -2.51 2.70 9.38
N MET A 85 -2.29 2.21 8.17
CA MET A 85 -1.85 3.01 7.04
C MET A 85 -2.78 2.77 5.84
N ALA A 86 -3.07 3.85 5.11
CA ALA A 86 -3.74 3.80 3.83
C ALA A 86 -2.92 4.62 2.81
N LEU A 87 -2.74 4.07 1.61
CA LEU A 87 -2.10 4.73 0.49
C LEU A 87 -3.10 4.84 -0.67
N GLN A 88 -3.09 5.98 -1.36
CA GLN A 88 -3.88 6.21 -2.58
C GLN A 88 -2.96 6.53 -3.75
N TRP A 89 -3.18 5.86 -4.87
CA TRP A 89 -2.55 6.19 -6.14
C TRP A 89 -3.22 7.44 -6.75
N ASN A 90 -2.44 8.49 -7.03
CA ASN A 90 -2.95 9.75 -7.60
C ASN A 90 -2.72 9.91 -9.12
N GLY A 91 -2.43 8.82 -9.83
CA GLY A 91 -2.11 8.85 -11.26
C GLY A 91 -0.62 8.95 -11.57
N THR A 92 0.19 9.37 -10.61
CA THR A 92 1.65 9.53 -10.79
C THR A 92 2.49 8.92 -9.67
N GLY A 93 1.91 8.76 -8.47
CA GLY A 93 2.57 8.25 -7.29
C GLY A 93 1.58 7.80 -6.22
N TRP A 94 2.07 6.98 -5.29
CA TRP A 94 1.35 6.63 -4.07
C TRP A 94 1.50 7.74 -3.03
N ASN A 95 0.38 8.17 -2.44
CA ASN A 95 0.36 9.12 -1.33
C ASN A 95 -0.25 8.46 -0.10
N GLN A 96 0.31 8.73 1.06
CA GLN A 96 -0.30 8.34 2.32
C GLN A 96 -1.51 9.22 2.62
N ILE A 97 -2.61 8.56 3.02
CA ILE A 97 -3.84 9.20 3.47
C ILE A 97 -3.95 8.99 4.97
N ALA A 98 -4.43 10.02 5.68
CA ALA A 98 -4.63 9.96 7.11
C ALA A 98 -5.68 8.89 7.47
N VAL A 99 -5.29 7.94 8.32
CA VAL A 99 -6.20 6.97 8.93
C VAL A 99 -6.47 7.42 10.36
N PRO A 100 -7.74 7.48 10.81
CA PRO A 100 -8.04 7.79 12.20
C PRO A 100 -7.38 6.79 13.16
N ALA A 101 -6.63 7.30 14.13
CA ALA A 101 -6.07 6.48 15.20
C ALA A 101 -7.20 5.99 16.12
N VAL A 102 -7.21 4.69 16.42
CA VAL A 102 -8.15 4.05 17.34
C VAL A 102 -7.38 3.41 18.48
N GLY A 103 -7.54 3.96 19.69
CA GLY A 103 -6.79 3.49 20.86
C GLY A 103 -5.29 3.77 20.78
N THR A 104 -4.51 3.06 21.59
CA THR A 104 -3.05 3.23 21.73
C THR A 104 -2.25 1.95 21.52
N GLY A 105 -2.91 0.85 21.14
CA GLY A 105 -2.27 -0.42 20.82
C GLY A 105 -2.05 -0.57 19.31
N ASN A 106 -1.65 -1.78 18.90
CA ASN A 106 -1.47 -2.12 17.50
C ASN A 106 -2.77 -2.01 16.72
N ASN A 107 -2.70 -1.37 15.55
CA ASN A 107 -3.80 -1.19 14.63
C ASN A 107 -3.36 -1.53 13.21
N VAL A 108 -4.00 -2.53 12.60
CA VAL A 108 -3.64 -3.02 11.26
C VAL A 108 -4.87 -3.07 10.35
N LEU A 109 -4.70 -2.64 9.10
CA LEU A 109 -5.71 -2.82 8.05
C LEU A 109 -5.28 -3.96 7.12
N PHE A 110 -5.94 -5.11 7.19
CA PHE A 110 -5.58 -6.28 6.38
C PHE A 110 -6.18 -6.30 4.98
N GLY A 111 -7.22 -5.50 4.73
CA GLY A 111 -7.96 -5.54 3.47
C GLY A 111 -8.71 -4.24 3.21
N VAL A 112 -8.92 -3.97 1.92
CA VAL A 112 -9.67 -2.83 1.41
C VAL A 112 -10.54 -3.30 0.26
N ALA A 113 -11.73 -2.72 0.13
CA ALA A 113 -12.64 -3.02 -0.96
C ALA A 113 -13.16 -1.70 -1.53
N ALA A 114 -12.83 -1.42 -2.79
CA ALA A 114 -13.33 -0.24 -3.47
C ALA A 114 -14.65 -0.60 -4.17
N VAL A 115 -15.74 0.03 -3.76
CA VAL A 115 -17.09 -0.23 -4.29
C VAL A 115 -17.45 0.83 -5.35
N THR A 116 -17.20 2.10 -5.05
CA THR A 116 -17.35 3.22 -5.98
C THR A 116 -16.24 4.24 -5.78
N SER A 117 -16.11 5.25 -6.65
CA SER A 117 -15.11 6.31 -6.47
C SER A 117 -15.30 7.15 -5.20
N THR A 118 -16.43 6.98 -4.51
CA THR A 118 -16.77 7.68 -3.26
C THR A 118 -16.99 6.73 -2.08
N ASP A 119 -16.81 5.42 -2.28
CA ASP A 119 -17.03 4.40 -1.26
C ASP A 119 -15.93 3.33 -1.37
N ILE A 120 -14.95 3.45 -0.48
CA ILE A 120 -13.68 2.72 -0.39
C ILE A 120 -13.43 2.34 1.07
#